data_AF-A0A2M7J6M9-F1
#
_entry.id   AF-A0A2M7J6M9-F1
#
_cell.length_a   1.000
_cell.length_b   1.000
_cell.length_c   1.000
_cell.angle_alpha   90.00
_cell.angle_beta   90.00
_cell.angle_gamma   90.00
#
_symmetry.space_group_name_H-M   'P 1'
#
loop_
_entity.id
_entity.type
_entity.pdbx_description
1 polymer ?
#
loop_
_entity_poly.entity_id
_entity_poly.type
_entity_poly.pdbx_seq_one_letter_code
_entity_poly.pdbx_strand_id
1 'polypeptide(L)' 'SRSKINTSDGSELKKKYWKRAVREYNKANYEKAISYWEKILDIDPGHKPSLQRIEQAQKAMKNYR' A
#
# COMPACT_ATOMS: atom_id res chain seq x y z
N SER A 1 4.15 10.88 33.59
CA SER A 1 4.65 11.29 32.26
C SER A 1 4.78 10.07 31.37
N ARG A 2 3.78 9.77 30.52
CA ARG A 2 3.90 8.70 29.51
C ARG A 2 4.43 9.31 28.23
N SER A 3 5.67 8.95 27.94
CA SER A 3 6.50 9.43 26.85
C SER A 3 5.86 9.16 25.48
N LYS A 4 5.67 10.23 24.70
CA LYS A 4 5.74 10.33 23.23
C LYS A 4 5.43 9.02 22.47
N ILE A 5 4.15 8.75 22.20
CA ILE A 5 3.75 7.68 21.29
C ILE A 5 3.98 8.17 19.84
N ASN A 6 5.17 7.83 19.35
CA ASN A 6 5.53 7.38 18.00
C ASN A 6 4.85 8.00 16.77
N THR A 7 5.34 9.16 16.34
CA THR A 7 5.26 9.61 14.94
C THR A 7 6.14 8.79 13.97
N SER A 8 6.99 7.88 14.48
CA SER A 8 7.88 7.02 13.68
C SER A 8 7.19 5.76 13.12
N ASP A 9 6.22 5.19 13.86
CA ASP A 9 5.65 3.86 13.59
C ASP A 9 4.83 3.81 12.28
N GLY A 10 3.95 4.79 12.08
CA GLY A 10 3.14 4.87 10.86
C GLY A 10 4.00 5.02 9.60
N SER A 11 5.13 5.72 9.66
CA SER A 11 6.03 5.91 8.51
C SER A 11 6.78 4.63 8.13
N GLU A 12 7.23 3.85 9.11
CA GLU A 12 7.90 2.56 8.88
C GLU A 12 6.93 1.51 8.39
N LEU A 13 5.72 1.48 8.96
CA LEU A 13 4.67 0.58 8.55
C LEU A 13 4.23 0.84 7.10
N LYS A 14 4.06 2.11 6.71
CA LYS A 14 3.83 2.50 5.30
C LYS A 14 4.94 2.01 4.39
N LYS A 15 6.22 2.18 4.75
CA LYS A 15 7.36 1.67 3.96
C LYS A 15 7.33 0.15 3.82
N LYS A 16 7.00 -0.58 4.89
CA LYS A 16 6.89 -2.05 4.89
C LYS A 16 5.76 -2.52 3.96
N TYR A 17 4.58 -1.90 4.05
CA TYR A 17 3.48 -2.21 3.16
C TYR A 17 3.80 -1.84 1.72
N TRP A 18 4.45 -0.72 1.46
CA TRP A 18 4.86 -0.31 0.12
C TRP A 18 5.77 -1.35 -0.54
N LYS A 19 6.81 -1.80 0.16
CA LYS A 19 7.73 -2.83 -0.33
C LYS A 19 7.01 -4.14 -0.65
N ARG A 20 6.04 -4.54 0.19
CA ARG A 20 5.23 -5.75 -0.04
C ARG A 20 4.29 -5.59 -1.22
N ALA A 21 3.59 -4.47 -1.32
CA ALA A 21 2.66 -4.17 -2.41
C ALA A 21 3.38 -4.21 -3.77
N VAL A 22 4.53 -3.54 -3.89
CA VAL A 22 5.34 -3.54 -5.12
C VAL A 22 5.83 -4.94 -5.47
N ARG A 23 6.26 -5.73 -4.47
CA ARG A 23 6.68 -7.12 -4.70
C ARG A 23 5.54 -7.98 -5.23
N GLU A 24 4.34 -7.88 -4.65
CA GLU A 24 3.18 -8.65 -5.11
C GLU A 24 2.71 -8.17 -6.49
N TYR A 25 2.74 -6.86 -6.75
CA TYR A 25 2.42 -6.31 -8.07
C TYR A 25 3.34 -6.86 -9.17
N ASN A 26 4.66 -6.90 -8.90
CA ASN A 26 5.63 -7.46 -9.83
C ASN A 26 5.46 -8.96 -10.09
N LYS A 27 4.79 -9.68 -9.17
CA LYS A 27 4.40 -11.08 -9.34
C LYS A 27 3.05 -11.25 -10.04
N ALA A 28 2.47 -10.17 -10.55
CA ALA A 28 1.09 -10.11 -11.06
C ALA A 28 0.01 -10.51 -10.02
N ASN A 29 0.35 -10.54 -8.73
CA ASN A 29 -0.60 -10.77 -7.64
C ASN A 29 -1.30 -9.45 -7.29
N TYR A 30 -2.05 -8.90 -8.25
CA TYR A 30 -2.64 -7.56 -8.17
C TYR A 30 -3.60 -7.40 -6.99
N GLU A 31 -4.40 -8.42 -6.67
CA GLU A 31 -5.29 -8.41 -5.49
C GLU A 31 -4.52 -8.22 -4.18
N LYS A 32 -3.41 -8.95 -4.01
CA LYS A 32 -2.55 -8.81 -2.82
C LYS A 32 -1.84 -7.46 -2.80
N ALA A 33 -1.42 -6.96 -3.95
CA ALA A 33 -0.79 -5.65 -4.07
C ALA A 33 -1.75 -4.54 -3.63
N ILE A 34 -3.00 -4.58 -4.09
CA ILE A 34 -4.07 -3.65 -3.72
C ILE A 34 -4.29 -3.67 -2.20
N SER A 35 -4.45 -4.85 -1.60
CA SER A 35 -4.66 -4.97 -0.15
C SER A 35 -3.53 -4.33 0.67
N TYR A 36 -2.28 -4.41 0.22
CA TYR A 36 -1.18 -3.73 0.91
C TYR A 36 -1.20 -2.20 0.71
N TRP A 37 -1.60 -1.69 -0.45
CA TRP A 37 -1.74 -0.25 -0.67
C TRP A 37 -2.93 0.32 0.11
N GLU A 38 -4.02 -0.42 0.28
CA GLU A 38 -5.15 -0.03 1.14
C GLU A 38 -4.71 0.13 2.60
N LYS A 39 -3.87 -0.78 3.12
CA LYS A 39 -3.28 -0.62 4.46
C LYS A 39 -2.42 0.64 4.61
N ILE A 40 -1.84 1.14 3.52
CA ILE A 40 -1.13 2.43 3.53
C ILE A 40 -2.13 3.58 3.62
N LEU A 41 -3.29 3.45 2.98
CA LEU A 41 -4.38 4.44 3.01
C LEU A 41 -5.10 4.46 4.37
N ASP A 42 -5.17 3.35 5.09
CA ASP A 42 -5.62 3.34 6.50
C ASP A 42 -4.73 4.21 7.40
N ILE A 43 -3.43 4.28 7.11
CA ILE A 43 -2.47 5.10 7.88
C ILE A 43 -2.41 6.53 7.35
N ASP A 44 -2.53 6.69 6.03
CA ASP A 44 -2.41 7.95 5.31
C ASP A 44 -3.42 7.97 4.16
N PRO A 45 -4.68 8.37 4.43
CA PRO A 45 -5.76 8.35 3.44
C PRO A 45 -5.46 9.21 2.21
N GLY A 46 -4.55 10.20 2.35
CA GLY A 46 -4.11 11.09 1.29
C GLY A 46 -2.89 10.57 0.49
N HIS A 47 -2.45 9.32 0.68
CA HIS A 47 -1.26 8.79 0.03
C HIS A 47 -1.49 8.55 -1.47
N LYS A 48 -1.35 9.62 -2.27
CA LYS A 48 -1.52 9.64 -3.73
C LYS A 48 -0.82 8.47 -4.46
N PRO A 49 0.43 8.09 -4.11
CA PRO A 49 1.08 6.97 -4.79
C PRO A 49 0.35 5.64 -4.62
N SER A 50 -0.24 5.39 -3.44
CA SER A 50 -1.03 4.16 -3.20
C SER A 50 -2.30 4.16 -4.05
N LEU A 51 -3.03 5.27 -4.10
CA LEU A 51 -4.25 5.40 -4.92
C LEU A 51 -3.97 5.13 -6.41
N GLN A 52 -2.93 5.77 -6.96
CA GLN A 52 -2.53 5.57 -8.35
C GLN A 52 -2.11 4.12 -8.65
N ARG A 53 -1.48 3.45 -7.69
CA ARG A 53 -1.05 2.06 -7.83
C ARG A 53 -2.22 1.07 -7.76
N ILE A 54 -3.19 1.32 -6.89
CA ILE A 54 -4.43 0.53 -6.84
C ILE A 54 -5.17 0.61 -8.17
N GLU A 55 -5.33 1.81 -8.74
CA GLU A 55 -6.00 1.97 -10.03
C GLU A 55 -5.27 1.22 -11.16
N GLN A 56 -3.93 1.29 -11.20
CA GLN A 56 -3.12 0.54 -12.16
C GLN A 56 -3.28 -0.98 -11.99
N ALA A 57 -3.28 -1.48 -10.76
CA ALA A 57 -3.46 -2.90 -10.49
C ALA A 57 -4.87 -3.39 -10.85
N GLN A 58 -5.91 -2.60 -10.59
CA GLN A 58 -7.28 -2.91 -11.01
C GLN A 58 -7.41 -2.98 -12.54
N LYS A 59 -6.79 -2.02 -13.25
CA LYS A 59 -6.72 -2.04 -14.73
C LYS A 59 -5.99 -3.28 -15.23
N ALA A 60 -4.85 -3.62 -14.62
CA ALA A 60 -4.09 -4.82 -14.97
C ALA A 60 -4.96 -6.07 -14.78
N MET A 61 -5.60 -6.26 -13.62
CA MET A 61 -6.50 -7.39 -13.36
C MET A 61 -7.60 -7.55 -14.40
N LYS A 62 -8.21 -6.44 -14.83
CA LYS A 62 -9.26 -6.46 -15.84
C LYS A 62 -8.73 -6.90 -17.21
N ASN A 63 -7.50 -6.54 -17.54
CA ASN A 63 -6.86 -6.92 -18.81
C ASN A 63 -6.34 -8.37 -18.85
N TYR A 64 -6.20 -9.03 -17.70
CA TYR A 64 -5.81 -10.45 -17.60
C TYR A 64 -6.99 -11.42 -17.51
N ARG A 65 -8.24 -10.92 -17.57
CA ARG A 65 -9.47 -11.73 -17.66
C ARG A 65 -9.92 -11.84 -19.11
#